data_AF-X6P3S0-F1
#
_entry.id   AF-X6P3S0-F1
#
_cell.length_a   1.000
_cell.length_b   1.000
_cell.length_c   1.000
_cell.angle_alpha   90.00
_cell.angle_beta   90.00
_cell.angle_gamma   90.00
#
_symmetry.space_group_name_H-M   'P 1'
#
loop_
_entity.id
_entity.type
_entity.pdbx_description
1 polymer ?
#
loop_
_entity_poly.entity_id
_entity_poly.type
_entity_poly.pdbx_seq_one_letter_code
_entity_poly.pdbx_strand_id
1 'polypeptide(L)'
;MSDYKEPAQGSGMKESLVSDGDKAPQKQRPGGCKGACQWFMEKPLSRWPFLVFLLFAGATVIWMIMYLAGQKTGYLMAGLSAVVMAAYGANHFRLLLGLKEEVDRMARLNREFKQENAALRQEVDKLTRARVQLQTVEGELKESNQRLKVNLVKFRELDENLKNLAGSNLEGLEKLQKSSKAVMDRWKESLIKNEKAILNKVYDQFEYKDDKADMTEQEFNEFLDALPTEYRKRFQALGKSFRDLAGDDSIMQYDEFKNLVDSWADEVANQGGSGTNK
;
A
#
# COMPACT_ATOMS: atom_id res chain seq x y z
N MET A 1 -3.94 -11.54 -43.02
CA MET A 1 -3.10 -10.43 -42.52
C MET A 1 -4.01 -9.45 -41.84
N SER A 2 -4.15 -9.56 -40.52
CA SER A 2 -5.03 -8.71 -39.73
C SER A 2 -4.12 -7.85 -38.86
N ASP A 3 -4.19 -6.53 -39.06
CA ASP A 3 -3.43 -5.52 -38.34
C ASP A 3 -3.74 -5.61 -36.84
N TYR A 4 -2.82 -6.22 -36.11
CA TYR A 4 -2.87 -6.27 -34.66
C TYR A 4 -2.38 -4.91 -34.14
N LYS A 5 -3.33 -4.00 -33.91
CA LYS A 5 -3.10 -2.69 -33.31
C LYS A 5 -2.65 -2.89 -31.86
N GLU A 6 -1.36 -2.63 -31.59
CA GLU A 6 -0.78 -2.64 -30.25
C GLU A 6 -1.63 -1.80 -29.28
N PRO A 7 -1.98 -2.33 -28.08
CA PRO A 7 -2.56 -1.50 -27.06
C PRO A 7 -1.50 -0.52 -26.57
N ALA A 8 -1.81 0.78 -26.70
CA ALA A 8 -1.01 1.88 -26.21
C ALA A 8 -0.56 1.61 -24.77
N GLN A 9 0.75 1.41 -24.59
CA GLN A 9 1.38 1.44 -23.29
C GLN A 9 1.02 2.77 -22.63
N GLY A 10 0.21 2.68 -21.56
CA GLY A 10 -0.16 3.81 -20.72
C GLY A 10 1.10 4.49 -20.22
N SER A 11 1.44 5.59 -20.89
CA SER A 11 2.50 6.52 -20.57
C SER A 11 2.46 6.84 -19.08
N GLY A 12 3.56 6.51 -18.42
CA GLY A 12 3.84 6.67 -17.00
C GLY A 12 3.08 7.80 -16.31
N MET A 13 2.26 7.40 -15.34
CA MET A 13 2.09 8.19 -14.12
C MET A 13 3.49 8.37 -13.53
N LYS A 14 4.13 9.48 -13.88
CA LYS A 14 5.32 9.97 -13.19
C LYS A 14 4.90 10.17 -11.73
N GLU A 15 5.32 9.24 -10.89
CA GLU A 15 5.48 9.43 -9.45
C GLU A 15 6.52 10.54 -9.22
N SER A 16 6.11 11.79 -9.46
CA SER A 16 6.78 12.99 -8.97
C SER A 16 6.03 13.51 -7.75
N LEU A 17 5.65 12.61 -6.83
CA LEU A 17 5.16 12.92 -5.49
C LEU A 17 6.18 12.52 -4.41
N VAL A 18 7.43 12.24 -4.79
CA VAL A 18 8.56 12.44 -3.88
C VAL A 18 8.82 13.94 -3.86
N SER A 19 8.00 14.61 -3.07
CA SER A 19 8.19 15.99 -2.65
C SER A 19 9.58 16.10 -2.03
N ASP A 20 10.51 16.73 -2.76
CA ASP A 20 11.77 17.30 -2.25
C ASP A 20 11.54 18.41 -1.18
N GLY A 21 10.31 18.52 -0.66
CA GLY A 21 9.82 19.59 0.21
C GLY A 21 9.92 19.31 1.70
N ASP A 22 10.98 18.68 2.19
CA ASP A 22 11.19 18.51 3.64
C ASP A 22 12.60 18.88 4.13
N LYS A 23 13.29 19.76 3.39
CA LYS A 23 14.26 20.62 4.05
C LYS A 23 13.47 21.71 4.77
N ALA A 24 13.05 21.41 6.00
CA ALA A 24 12.51 22.40 6.92
C ALA A 24 13.35 23.67 6.79
N PRO A 25 12.75 24.85 6.54
CA PRO A 25 13.50 26.06 6.22
C PRO A 25 14.55 26.25 7.30
N GLN A 26 15.82 26.06 6.93
CA GLN A 26 16.94 26.28 7.83
C GLN A 26 16.88 27.75 8.19
N LYS A 27 16.32 28.04 9.37
CA LYS A 27 16.22 29.37 9.93
C LYS A 27 17.65 29.84 10.13
N GLN A 28 18.18 30.54 9.13
CA GLN A 28 19.51 31.12 9.17
C GLN A 28 19.56 31.97 10.43
N ARG A 29 20.32 31.52 11.44
CA ARG A 29 20.49 32.29 12.66
C ARG A 29 21.26 33.55 12.27
N PRO A 30 20.69 34.77 12.37
CA PRO A 30 21.43 35.96 12.04
C PRO A 30 22.59 36.10 13.03
N GLY A 31 23.78 35.72 12.58
CA GLY A 31 25.01 35.83 13.36
C GLY A 31 25.52 37.27 13.33
N GLY A 32 25.20 38.06 14.35
CA GLY A 32 25.80 39.38 14.52
C GLY A 32 25.08 40.28 15.52
N CYS A 33 25.80 41.27 16.04
CA CYS A 33 25.31 42.28 16.99
C CYS A 33 24.09 43.08 16.45
N LYS A 34 23.94 43.15 15.12
CA LYS A 34 22.76 43.71 14.45
C LYS A 34 21.46 42.95 14.74
N GLY A 35 21.55 41.66 15.10
CA GLY A 35 20.42 40.81 15.43
C GLY A 35 19.66 41.26 16.68
N ALA A 36 20.33 41.82 17.69
CA ALA A 36 19.66 42.28 18.91
C ALA A 36 18.83 43.55 18.69
N CYS A 37 19.39 44.54 17.98
CA CYS A 37 18.66 45.76 17.61
C CYS A 37 17.54 45.47 16.60
N GLN A 38 17.80 44.62 15.60
CA GLN A 38 16.80 44.22 14.62
C GLN A 38 15.68 43.41 15.28
N TRP A 39 16.02 42.50 16.20
CA TRP A 39 15.04 41.83 17.04
C TRP A 39 14.19 42.90 17.70
N PHE A 40 14.76 43.86 18.45
CA PHE A 40 14.01 44.91 19.15
C PHE A 40 13.06 45.72 18.25
N MET A 41 13.51 46.09 17.05
CA MET A 41 12.76 46.93 16.12
C MET A 41 11.60 46.21 15.40
N GLU A 42 11.68 44.89 15.17
CA GLU A 42 10.68 44.20 14.34
C GLU A 42 9.29 44.09 14.99
N LYS A 43 9.18 44.06 16.33
CA LYS A 43 7.89 43.96 17.05
C LYS A 43 7.90 44.70 18.41
N PRO A 44 7.89 46.04 18.42
CA PRO A 44 7.96 46.81 19.67
C PRO A 44 6.74 46.59 20.57
N LEU A 45 5.55 46.47 19.98
CA LEU A 45 4.29 46.29 20.71
C LEU A 45 4.17 44.91 21.39
N SER A 46 4.71 43.84 20.79
CA SER A 46 4.65 42.50 21.40
C SER A 46 5.60 42.35 22.60
N ARG A 47 6.43 43.36 22.87
CA ARG A 47 7.48 43.34 23.91
C ARG A 47 7.30 44.40 24.97
N TRP A 48 6.16 45.09 24.95
CA TRP A 48 5.68 45.92 26.04
C TRP A 48 5.92 45.32 27.44
N PRO A 49 5.61 44.04 27.71
CA PRO A 49 5.92 43.39 28.99
C PRO A 49 7.39 43.50 29.44
N PHE A 50 8.33 43.38 28.52
CA PHE A 50 9.77 43.49 28.81
C PHE A 50 10.16 44.93 29.13
N LEU A 51 9.59 45.91 28.42
CA LEU A 51 9.84 47.32 28.69
C LEU A 51 9.28 47.75 30.05
N VAL A 52 8.09 47.27 30.41
CA VAL A 52 7.51 47.49 31.74
C VAL A 52 8.44 46.92 32.81
N PHE A 53 8.95 45.69 32.63
CA PHE A 53 9.92 45.10 33.55
C PHE A 53 11.19 45.93 33.68
N LEU A 54 11.77 46.39 32.56
CA LEU A 54 12.99 47.21 32.53
C LEU A 54 12.78 48.57 33.21
N LEU A 55 11.60 49.17 33.02
CA LEU A 55 11.21 50.42 33.68
C LEU A 55 11.12 50.21 35.20
N PHE A 56 10.43 49.17 35.66
CA PHE A 56 10.35 48.86 37.10
C PHE A 56 11.73 48.51 37.70
N ALA A 57 12.60 47.81 36.96
CA ALA A 57 13.97 47.55 37.38
C ALA A 57 14.77 48.86 37.53
N GLY A 58 14.69 49.78 36.56
CA GLY A 58 15.30 51.10 36.67
C GLY A 58 14.73 51.92 37.85
N ALA A 59 13.42 51.87 38.05
CA ALA A 59 12.76 52.56 39.15
C ALA A 59 13.24 52.04 40.52
N THR A 60 13.40 50.72 40.70
CA THR A 60 13.91 50.16 41.97
C THR A 60 15.31 50.70 42.33
N VAL A 61 16.19 50.88 41.35
CA VAL A 61 17.53 51.46 41.55
C VAL A 61 17.42 52.93 41.99
N ILE A 62 16.52 53.71 41.36
CA ILE A 62 16.29 55.11 41.72
C ILE A 62 15.76 55.21 43.16
N TRP A 63 14.78 54.38 43.54
CA TRP A 63 14.24 54.34 44.90
C TRP A 63 15.30 53.95 45.94
N MET A 64 16.23 53.07 45.57
CA MET A 64 17.35 52.68 46.42
C MET A 64 18.33 53.84 46.67
N ILE A 65 18.61 54.65 45.65
CA ILE A 65 19.44 55.86 45.79
C ILE A 65 18.74 56.90 46.68
N MET A 66 17.43 57.10 46.51
CA MET A 66 16.64 58.00 47.36
C MET A 66 16.59 57.55 48.83
N TYR A 67 16.59 56.24 49.07
CA TYR A 67 16.71 55.69 50.42
C TYR A 67 18.05 56.04 51.07
N LEU A 68 19.16 55.91 50.32
CA LEU A 68 20.49 56.32 50.79
C LEU A 68 20.58 57.82 51.09
N ALA A 69 19.76 58.64 50.42
CA ALA A 69 19.64 60.08 50.68
C ALA A 69 18.79 60.43 51.92
N GLY A 70 18.32 59.45 52.70
CA GLY A 70 17.64 59.67 53.98
C GLY A 70 16.12 59.89 53.89
N GLN A 71 15.49 59.69 52.73
CA GLN A 71 14.03 59.77 52.62
C GLN A 71 13.35 58.50 53.13
N LYS A 72 12.61 58.62 54.24
CA LYS A 72 11.91 57.51 54.90
C LYS A 72 10.87 56.80 54.02
N THR A 73 10.36 57.46 52.96
CA THR A 73 9.37 56.92 52.02
C THR A 73 9.96 55.94 50.99
N GLY A 74 11.27 55.97 50.75
CA GLY A 74 11.92 55.17 49.70
C GLY A 74 11.81 53.66 49.91
N TYR A 75 11.89 53.19 51.16
CA TYR A 75 11.82 51.77 51.50
C TYR A 75 10.45 51.14 51.16
N LEU A 76 9.35 51.86 51.42
CA LEU A 76 7.99 51.39 51.12
C LEU A 76 7.77 51.22 49.61
N MET A 77 8.24 52.19 48.80
CA MET A 77 8.11 52.13 47.34
C MET A 77 9.01 51.05 46.72
N ALA A 78 10.22 50.86 47.26
CA ALA A 78 11.10 49.77 46.87
C ALA A 78 10.48 48.39 47.20
N GLY A 79 9.87 48.25 48.37
CA GLY A 79 9.15 47.03 48.75
C GLY A 79 7.97 46.73 47.83
N LEU A 80 7.13 47.72 47.53
CA LEU A 80 5.96 47.56 46.65
C LEU A 80 6.38 47.17 45.23
N SER A 81 7.40 47.84 44.67
CA SER A 81 7.91 47.53 43.33
C SER A 81 8.54 46.13 43.25
N ALA A 82 9.24 45.69 44.30
CA ALA A 82 9.77 44.33 44.38
C ALA A 82 8.67 43.26 44.38
N VAL A 83 7.57 43.48 45.13
CA VAL A 83 6.42 42.55 45.16
C VAL A 83 5.73 42.48 43.80
N VAL A 84 5.49 43.62 43.15
CA VAL A 84 4.88 43.66 41.80
C VAL A 84 5.77 42.94 40.79
N MET A 85 7.09 43.15 40.85
CA MET A 85 8.05 42.49 39.97
C MET A 85 8.09 40.98 40.20
N ALA A 86 8.05 40.53 41.46
CA ALA A 86 8.01 39.11 41.81
C ALA A 86 6.72 38.44 41.31
N ALA A 87 5.56 39.07 41.51
CA ALA A 87 4.27 38.58 41.02
C ALA A 87 4.23 38.50 39.49
N TYR A 88 4.74 39.53 38.81
CA TYR A 88 4.84 39.56 37.36
C TYR A 88 5.79 38.47 36.84
N GLY A 89 6.96 38.30 37.45
CA GLY A 89 7.93 37.26 37.12
C GLY A 89 7.33 35.86 37.27
N ALA A 90 6.59 35.61 38.35
CA ALA A 90 5.89 34.34 38.57
C ALA A 90 4.84 34.06 37.48
N ASN A 91 4.05 35.07 37.08
CA ASN A 91 3.07 34.93 36.01
C ASN A 91 3.74 34.66 34.65
N HIS A 92 4.81 35.38 34.33
CA HIS A 92 5.55 35.19 33.09
C HIS A 92 6.23 33.82 33.03
N PHE A 93 6.78 33.35 34.15
CA PHE A 93 7.38 32.02 34.24
C PHE A 93 6.35 30.91 34.02
N ARG A 94 5.13 31.05 34.55
CA ARG A 94 4.02 30.11 34.26
C ARG A 94 3.70 30.06 32.77
N LEU A 95 3.65 31.21 32.09
CA LEU A 95 3.42 31.25 30.65
C LEU A 95 4.54 30.57 29.86
N LEU A 96 5.81 30.79 30.23
CA LEU A 96 6.96 30.13 29.60
C LEU A 96 6.94 28.61 29.81
N LEU A 97 6.54 28.14 30.99
CA LEU A 97 6.37 26.71 31.26
C LEU A 97 5.27 26.10 30.39
N GLY A 98 4.12 26.78 30.25
CA GLY A 98 3.03 26.34 29.37
C GLY A 98 3.47 26.25 27.91
N LEU A 99 4.18 27.27 27.41
CA LEU A 99 4.70 27.25 26.04
C LEU A 99 5.73 26.14 25.83
N LYS A 100 6.58 25.87 26.83
CA LYS A 100 7.54 24.77 26.77
C LYS A 100 6.82 23.42 26.70
N GLU A 101 5.77 23.23 27.51
CA GLU A 101 4.96 22.02 27.46
C GLU A 101 4.32 21.80 26.08
N GLU A 102 3.78 22.86 25.46
CA GLU A 102 3.24 22.78 24.10
C GLU A 102 4.31 22.43 23.06
N VAL A 103 5.50 23.03 23.16
CA VAL A 103 6.63 22.71 22.26
C VAL A 103 7.08 21.26 22.44
N ASP A 104 7.20 20.78 23.68
CA ASP A 104 7.58 19.40 23.99
C ASP A 104 6.51 18.42 23.47
N ARG A 105 5.22 18.75 23.62
CA ARG A 105 4.09 17.98 23.08
C ARG A 105 4.15 17.91 21.55
N MET A 106 4.36 19.03 20.87
CA MET A 106 4.50 19.08 19.41
C MET A 106 5.74 18.30 18.93
N ALA A 107 6.86 18.39 19.66
CA ALA A 107 8.06 17.62 19.34
C ALA A 107 7.82 16.11 19.47
N ARG A 108 7.03 15.68 20.47
CA ARG A 108 6.63 14.28 20.64
C ARG A 108 5.72 13.80 19.50
N LEU A 109 4.65 14.55 19.20
CA LEU A 109 3.74 14.22 18.10
C LEU A 109 4.47 14.15 16.75
N ASN A 110 5.41 15.06 16.49
CA ASN A 110 6.22 15.02 15.28
C ASN A 110 7.13 13.78 15.21
N ARG A 111 7.62 13.27 16.35
CA ARG A 111 8.34 11.99 16.40
C ARG A 111 7.42 10.81 16.10
N GLU A 112 6.23 10.79 16.69
CA GLU A 112 5.21 9.74 16.46
C GLU A 112 4.81 9.72 14.97
N PHE A 113 4.46 10.86 14.38
CA PHE A 113 4.16 10.96 12.95
C PHE A 113 5.32 10.54 12.05
N LYS A 114 6.57 10.78 12.44
CA LYS A 114 7.73 10.30 11.67
C LYS A 114 7.88 8.78 11.73
N GLN A 115 7.57 8.17 12.87
CA GLN A 115 7.58 6.71 13.02
C GLN A 115 6.46 6.08 12.19
N GLU A 116 5.24 6.61 12.26
CA GLU A 116 4.09 6.14 11.46
C GLU A 116 4.35 6.30 9.96
N ASN A 117 4.87 7.45 9.52
CA ASN A 117 5.25 7.65 8.11
C ASN A 117 6.34 6.67 7.66
N ALA A 118 7.30 6.33 8.53
CA ALA A 118 8.32 5.34 8.21
C ALA A 118 7.72 3.94 8.06
N ALA A 119 6.77 3.56 8.94
CA ALA A 119 6.06 2.29 8.85
C ALA A 119 5.21 2.18 7.57
N LEU A 120 4.43 3.23 7.26
CA LEU A 120 3.63 3.29 6.03
C LEU A 120 4.50 3.20 4.77
N ARG A 121 5.67 3.84 4.75
CA ARG A 121 6.63 3.70 3.64
C ARG A 121 7.09 2.25 3.46
N GLN A 122 7.36 1.53 4.55
CA GLN A 122 7.73 0.12 4.47
C GLN A 122 6.59 -0.75 3.93
N GLU A 123 5.34 -0.46 4.28
CA GLU A 123 4.16 -1.17 3.74
C GLU A 123 3.97 -0.89 2.24
N VAL A 124 4.10 0.38 1.82
CA VAL A 124 4.05 0.76 0.40
C VAL A 124 5.17 0.07 -0.39
N ASP A 125 6.39 0.00 0.16
CA ASP A 125 7.51 -0.70 -0.48
C ASP A 125 7.23 -2.21 -0.60
N LYS A 126 6.64 -2.84 0.42
CA LYS A 126 6.24 -4.26 0.37
C LYS A 126 5.18 -4.50 -0.71
N LEU A 127 4.13 -3.69 -0.75
CA LEU A 127 3.08 -3.78 -1.77
C LEU A 127 3.62 -3.54 -3.18
N THR A 128 4.55 -2.59 -3.33
CA THR A 128 5.21 -2.33 -4.61
C THR A 128 6.01 -3.53 -5.08
N ARG A 129 6.78 -4.18 -4.19
CA ARG A 129 7.50 -5.42 -4.52
C ARG A 129 6.55 -6.56 -4.89
N ALA A 130 5.46 -6.74 -4.14
CA ALA A 130 4.45 -7.76 -4.45
C ALA A 130 3.82 -7.52 -5.82
N ARG A 131 3.50 -6.27 -6.16
CA ARG A 131 2.99 -5.88 -7.48
C ARG A 131 3.98 -6.22 -8.60
N VAL A 132 5.26 -5.91 -8.43
CA VAL A 132 6.31 -6.24 -9.42
C VAL A 132 6.40 -7.76 -9.61
N GLN A 133 6.37 -8.55 -8.53
CA GLN A 133 6.37 -10.00 -8.60
C GLN A 133 5.13 -10.55 -9.35
N LEU A 134 3.94 -10.00 -9.09
CA LEU A 134 2.72 -10.38 -9.81
C LEU A 134 2.81 -10.06 -11.30
N GLN A 135 3.37 -8.90 -11.68
CA GLN A 135 3.59 -8.55 -13.08
C GLN A 135 4.58 -9.51 -13.76
N THR A 136 5.64 -9.93 -13.07
CA THR A 136 6.57 -10.95 -13.60
C THR A 136 5.84 -12.28 -13.83
N VAL A 137 5.06 -12.75 -12.84
CA VAL A 137 4.28 -14.00 -12.96
C VAL A 137 3.24 -13.90 -14.09
N GLU A 138 2.58 -12.76 -14.25
CA GLU A 138 1.65 -12.52 -15.36
C GLU A 138 2.35 -12.63 -16.72
N GLY A 139 3.55 -12.04 -16.83
CA GLY A 139 4.39 -12.12 -18.02
C GLY A 139 4.78 -13.57 -18.37
N GLU A 140 5.25 -14.32 -17.37
CA GLU A 140 5.60 -15.74 -17.52
C GLU A 140 4.38 -16.59 -17.91
N LEU A 141 3.21 -16.32 -17.31
CA LEU A 141 1.97 -17.02 -17.63
C LEU A 141 1.52 -16.73 -19.06
N LYS A 142 1.64 -15.48 -19.52
CA LYS A 142 1.33 -15.07 -20.89
C LYS A 142 2.26 -15.75 -21.89
N GLU A 143 3.57 -15.82 -21.59
CA GLU A 143 4.54 -16.52 -22.42
C GLU A 143 4.25 -18.03 -22.47
N SER A 144 3.97 -18.65 -21.32
CA SER A 144 3.58 -20.06 -21.22
C SER A 144 2.33 -20.36 -22.05
N ASN A 145 1.31 -19.50 -21.97
CA ASN A 145 0.09 -19.61 -22.77
C ASN A 145 0.38 -19.47 -24.28
N GLN A 146 1.27 -18.56 -24.68
CA GLN A 146 1.69 -18.43 -26.08
C GLN A 146 2.43 -19.68 -26.57
N ARG A 147 3.34 -20.24 -25.77
CA ARG A 147 4.02 -21.52 -26.08
C ARG A 147 3.02 -22.67 -26.21
N LEU A 148 2.02 -22.73 -25.33
CA LEU A 148 0.93 -23.71 -25.40
C LEU A 148 0.14 -23.59 -26.71
N LYS A 149 -0.21 -22.37 -27.14
CA LYS A 149 -0.88 -22.13 -28.43
C LYS A 149 -0.05 -22.60 -29.62
N VAL A 150 1.25 -22.30 -29.63
CA VAL A 150 2.17 -22.76 -30.70
C VAL A 150 2.25 -24.28 -30.73
N ASN A 151 2.35 -24.93 -29.57
CA ASN A 151 2.35 -26.39 -29.49
C ASN A 151 1.04 -26.99 -30.01
N LEU A 152 -0.10 -26.36 -29.73
CA LEU A 152 -1.42 -26.79 -30.22
C LEU A 152 -1.49 -26.72 -31.75
N VAL A 153 -0.95 -25.67 -32.37
CA VAL A 153 -0.85 -25.57 -33.84
C VAL A 153 0.02 -26.69 -34.40
N LYS A 154 1.19 -26.95 -33.81
CA LYS A 154 2.06 -28.07 -34.21
C LYS A 154 1.37 -29.43 -34.07
N PHE A 155 0.54 -29.62 -33.04
CA PHE A 155 -0.26 -30.84 -32.90
C PHE A 155 -1.30 -30.99 -33.99
N ARG A 156 -1.95 -29.91 -34.41
CA ARG A 156 -2.90 -29.94 -35.54
C ARG A 156 -2.20 -30.25 -36.86
N GLU A 157 -1.03 -29.65 -37.11
CA GLU A 157 -0.22 -29.96 -38.30
C GLU A 157 0.25 -31.42 -38.29
N LEU A 158 0.65 -31.94 -37.13
CA LEU A 158 0.96 -33.37 -36.98
C LEU A 158 -0.28 -34.21 -37.27
N ASP A 159 -1.45 -33.89 -36.73
CA ASP A 159 -2.70 -34.62 -36.99
C ASP A 159 -3.09 -34.62 -38.48
N GLU A 160 -2.93 -33.50 -39.19
CA GLU A 160 -3.16 -33.41 -40.64
C GLU A 160 -2.15 -34.23 -41.44
N ASN A 161 -0.86 -34.13 -41.12
CA ASN A 161 0.18 -34.95 -41.73
C ASN A 161 -0.07 -36.44 -41.49
N LEU A 162 -0.62 -36.79 -40.33
CA LEU A 162 -1.01 -38.16 -40.00
C LEU A 162 -2.19 -38.66 -40.81
N LYS A 163 -3.23 -37.83 -41.00
CA LYS A 163 -4.34 -38.14 -41.90
C LYS A 163 -3.87 -38.37 -43.35
N ASN A 164 -2.86 -37.62 -43.80
CA ASN A 164 -2.27 -37.81 -45.11
C ASN A 164 -1.46 -39.11 -45.22
N LEU A 165 -0.71 -39.49 -44.18
CA LEU A 165 0.05 -40.75 -44.12
C LEU A 165 -0.84 -41.99 -43.96
N ALA A 166 -2.00 -41.84 -43.30
CA ALA A 166 -3.00 -42.88 -43.08
C ALA A 166 -3.41 -43.64 -44.34
N GLY A 167 -3.41 -42.96 -45.49
CA GLY A 167 -3.73 -43.57 -46.78
C GLY A 167 -2.70 -44.59 -47.27
N SER A 168 -1.53 -44.73 -46.62
CA SER A 168 -0.39 -45.50 -47.13
C SER A 168 0.23 -46.52 -46.17
N ASN A 169 -0.02 -46.46 -44.86
CA ASN A 169 0.58 -47.42 -43.92
C ASN A 169 -0.23 -47.60 -42.61
N LEU A 170 -1.00 -48.68 -42.52
CA LEU A 170 -2.00 -48.91 -41.46
C LEU A 170 -1.37 -49.18 -40.08
N GLU A 171 -0.20 -49.81 -40.03
CA GLU A 171 0.51 -50.15 -38.78
C GLU A 171 1.19 -48.94 -38.13
N GLY A 172 1.67 -47.97 -38.94
CA GLY A 172 2.21 -46.70 -38.46
C GLY A 172 1.14 -45.83 -37.79
N LEU A 173 -0.09 -45.91 -38.28
CA LEU A 173 -1.22 -45.13 -37.79
C LEU A 173 -1.58 -45.49 -36.34
N GLU A 174 -1.58 -46.77 -35.98
CA GLU A 174 -1.97 -47.19 -34.63
C GLU A 174 -0.96 -46.72 -33.58
N LYS A 175 0.35 -46.82 -33.86
CA LYS A 175 1.40 -46.30 -32.97
C LYS A 175 1.31 -44.78 -32.80
N LEU A 176 0.98 -44.06 -33.86
CA LEU A 176 0.86 -42.61 -33.85
C LEU A 176 -0.43 -42.12 -33.19
N GLN A 177 -1.54 -42.82 -33.36
CA GLN A 177 -2.77 -42.53 -32.63
C GLN A 177 -2.55 -42.73 -31.12
N LYS A 178 -1.84 -43.78 -30.72
CA LYS A 178 -1.44 -44.00 -29.32
C LYS A 178 -0.53 -42.88 -28.80
N SER A 179 0.45 -42.42 -29.59
CA SER A 179 1.35 -41.34 -29.16
C SER A 179 0.63 -39.99 -29.09
N SER A 180 -0.22 -39.66 -30.07
CA SER A 180 -1.05 -38.45 -30.06
C SER A 180 -1.99 -38.41 -28.85
N LYS A 181 -2.67 -39.54 -28.57
CA LYS A 181 -3.52 -39.67 -27.37
C LYS A 181 -2.72 -39.48 -26.08
N ALA A 182 -1.56 -40.13 -25.95
CA ALA A 182 -0.70 -39.97 -24.78
C ALA A 182 -0.23 -38.52 -24.58
N VAL A 183 0.01 -37.78 -25.66
CA VAL A 183 0.41 -36.38 -25.58
C VAL A 183 -0.77 -35.47 -25.25
N MET A 184 -1.96 -35.73 -25.81
CA MET A 184 -3.18 -35.04 -25.40
C MET A 184 -3.48 -35.27 -23.92
N ASP A 185 -3.33 -36.50 -23.43
CA ASP A 185 -3.57 -36.84 -22.02
C ASP A 185 -2.59 -36.10 -21.10
N ARG A 186 -1.29 -36.09 -21.43
CA ARG A 186 -0.28 -35.29 -20.70
C ARG A 186 -0.57 -33.79 -20.74
N TRP A 187 -1.08 -33.29 -21.87
CA TRP A 187 -1.43 -31.88 -22.00
C TRP A 187 -2.64 -31.51 -21.16
N LYS A 188 -3.67 -32.35 -21.15
CA LYS A 188 -4.83 -32.20 -20.26
C LYS A 188 -4.42 -32.22 -18.79
N GLU A 189 -3.59 -33.17 -18.40
CA GLU A 189 -3.07 -33.26 -17.03
C GLU A 189 -2.28 -32.00 -16.65
N SER A 190 -1.43 -31.49 -17.55
CA SER A 190 -0.68 -30.26 -17.32
C SER A 190 -1.58 -29.02 -17.22
N LEU A 191 -2.68 -28.95 -17.98
CA LEU A 191 -3.66 -27.88 -17.89
C LEU A 191 -4.39 -27.91 -16.56
N ILE A 192 -4.91 -29.08 -16.16
CA ILE A 192 -5.57 -29.30 -14.87
C ILE A 192 -4.64 -28.90 -13.74
N LYS A 193 -3.39 -29.34 -13.78
CA LYS A 193 -2.39 -29.01 -12.74
C LYS A 193 -2.12 -27.50 -12.65
N ASN A 194 -2.05 -26.82 -13.78
CA ASN A 194 -1.83 -25.37 -13.81
C ASN A 194 -3.06 -24.60 -13.30
N GLU A 195 -4.26 -25.00 -13.70
CA GLU A 195 -5.51 -24.43 -13.22
C GLU A 195 -5.67 -24.58 -11.70
N LYS A 196 -5.44 -25.78 -11.16
CA LYS A 196 -5.41 -26.02 -9.71
C LYS A 196 -4.38 -25.13 -9.00
N ALA A 197 -3.19 -24.98 -9.57
CA ALA A 197 -2.14 -24.13 -8.99
C ALA A 197 -2.53 -22.65 -8.96
N ILE A 198 -3.18 -22.13 -10.01
CA ILE A 198 -3.67 -20.76 -10.05
C ILE A 198 -4.78 -20.57 -9.00
N LEU A 199 -5.76 -21.47 -8.98
CA LEU A 199 -6.91 -21.36 -8.06
C LEU A 199 -6.50 -21.46 -6.59
N ASN A 200 -5.61 -22.40 -6.25
CA ASN A 200 -5.03 -22.49 -4.91
C ASN A 200 -4.24 -21.23 -4.55
N LYS A 201 -3.44 -20.69 -5.47
CA LYS A 201 -2.67 -19.46 -5.20
C LYS A 201 -3.57 -18.25 -4.95
N VAL A 202 -4.70 -18.15 -5.64
CA VAL A 202 -5.68 -17.10 -5.39
C VAL A 202 -6.39 -17.36 -4.05
N TYR A 203 -6.76 -18.60 -3.73
CA TYR A 203 -7.33 -18.96 -2.42
C TYR A 203 -6.42 -18.57 -1.26
N ASP A 204 -5.13 -18.95 -1.32
CA ASP A 204 -4.14 -18.60 -0.30
C ASP A 204 -4.11 -17.08 -0.05
N GLN A 205 -4.22 -16.25 -1.10
CA GLN A 205 -4.23 -14.78 -0.95
C GLN A 205 -5.42 -14.23 -0.17
N PHE A 206 -6.55 -14.94 -0.16
CA PHE A 206 -7.72 -14.54 0.63
C PHE A 206 -7.64 -15.07 2.06
N GLU A 207 -7.16 -16.30 2.27
CA GLU A 207 -6.97 -16.87 3.62
C GLU A 207 -6.02 -16.01 4.48
N TYR A 208 -4.95 -15.45 3.88
CA TYR A 208 -4.00 -14.59 4.59
C TYR A 208 -4.55 -13.21 5.01
N LYS A 209 -5.72 -12.76 4.53
CA LYS A 209 -6.24 -11.44 4.90
C LYS A 209 -6.88 -11.41 6.29
N ASP A 210 -7.56 -12.50 6.66
CA ASP A 210 -8.49 -12.50 7.79
C ASP A 210 -8.06 -13.46 8.92
N ASP A 211 -6.89 -14.12 8.81
CA ASP A 211 -6.36 -15.13 9.74
C ASP A 211 -7.36 -16.27 10.05
N LYS A 212 -8.35 -16.47 9.17
CA LYS A 212 -9.37 -17.51 9.26
C LYS A 212 -9.25 -18.43 8.06
N ALA A 213 -9.35 -19.73 8.31
CA ALA A 213 -9.13 -20.78 7.31
C ALA A 213 -10.29 -20.95 6.30
N ASP A 214 -11.41 -20.23 6.50
CA ASP A 214 -12.65 -20.45 5.78
C ASP A 214 -13.14 -19.20 5.05
N MET A 215 -13.82 -19.39 3.92
CA MET A 215 -14.23 -18.29 3.04
C MET A 215 -15.72 -17.98 3.17
N THR A 216 -16.04 -16.74 3.55
CA THR A 216 -17.40 -16.21 3.57
C THR A 216 -17.92 -15.90 2.17
N GLU A 217 -19.24 -15.74 2.03
CA GLU A 217 -19.87 -15.36 0.74
C GLU A 217 -19.30 -14.05 0.17
N GLN A 218 -18.97 -13.08 1.04
CA GLN A 218 -18.39 -11.82 0.60
C GLN A 218 -16.98 -12.04 0.03
N GLU A 219 -16.12 -12.78 0.74
CA GLU A 219 -14.77 -13.10 0.28
C GLU A 219 -14.80 -13.94 -1.01
N PHE A 220 -15.78 -14.84 -1.15
CA PHE A 220 -15.97 -15.60 -2.38
C PHE A 220 -16.34 -14.72 -3.58
N ASN A 221 -17.18 -13.70 -3.38
CA ASN A 221 -17.49 -12.74 -4.43
C ASN A 221 -16.27 -11.90 -4.81
N GLU A 222 -15.47 -11.46 -3.83
CA GLU A 222 -14.20 -10.77 -4.09
C GLU A 222 -13.21 -11.68 -4.84
N PHE A 223 -13.16 -12.96 -4.48
CA PHE A 223 -12.40 -13.99 -5.19
C PHE A 223 -12.84 -14.11 -6.64
N LEU A 224 -14.15 -14.23 -6.91
CA LEU A 224 -14.68 -14.28 -8.26
C LEU A 224 -14.30 -13.02 -9.05
N ASP A 225 -14.36 -11.84 -8.44
CA ASP A 225 -13.99 -10.58 -9.10
C ASP A 225 -12.49 -10.43 -9.36
N ALA A 226 -11.65 -11.06 -8.55
CA ALA A 226 -10.22 -11.14 -8.78
C ALA A 226 -9.85 -12.10 -9.94
N LEU A 227 -10.72 -13.04 -10.29
CA LEU A 227 -10.48 -13.95 -11.41
C LEU A 227 -10.58 -13.24 -12.78
N PRO A 228 -9.77 -13.66 -13.77
CA PRO A 228 -9.90 -13.16 -15.14
C PRO A 228 -11.31 -13.39 -15.70
N THR A 229 -11.79 -12.47 -16.55
CA THR A 229 -13.17 -12.48 -17.07
C THR A 229 -13.60 -13.82 -17.69
N GLU A 230 -12.68 -14.54 -18.33
CA GLU A 230 -12.95 -15.85 -18.91
C GLU A 230 -13.24 -16.93 -17.85
N TYR A 231 -12.58 -16.86 -16.69
CA TYR A 231 -12.85 -17.77 -15.57
C TYR A 231 -14.21 -17.45 -14.95
N ARG A 232 -14.52 -16.16 -14.74
CA ARG A 232 -15.84 -15.73 -14.24
C ARG A 232 -16.99 -16.23 -15.11
N LYS A 233 -16.89 -16.09 -16.44
CA LYS A 233 -17.91 -16.59 -17.37
C LYS A 233 -18.13 -18.10 -17.23
N ARG A 234 -17.05 -18.88 -17.08
CA ARG A 234 -17.14 -20.33 -16.89
C ARG A 234 -17.78 -20.68 -15.55
N PHE A 235 -17.41 -19.95 -14.51
CA PHE A 235 -17.99 -20.13 -13.19
C PHE A 235 -19.50 -19.83 -13.18
N GLN A 236 -19.92 -18.78 -13.88
CA GLN A 236 -21.34 -18.46 -14.09
C GLN A 236 -22.06 -19.53 -14.93
N ALA A 237 -21.36 -20.15 -15.89
CA ALA A 237 -21.93 -21.21 -16.72
C ALA A 237 -22.23 -22.51 -15.95
N LEU A 238 -21.53 -22.75 -14.82
CA LEU A 238 -21.85 -23.85 -13.91
C LEU A 238 -23.23 -23.70 -13.26
N GLY A 239 -23.76 -22.48 -13.17
CA GLY A 239 -25.07 -22.19 -12.59
C GLY A 239 -25.21 -22.54 -11.10
N LYS A 240 -24.10 -22.82 -10.39
CA LYS A 240 -24.08 -23.10 -8.96
C LYS A 240 -23.96 -21.80 -8.19
N SER A 241 -24.84 -21.58 -7.21
CA SER A 241 -24.72 -20.47 -6.27
C SER A 241 -23.68 -20.77 -5.19
N PHE A 242 -23.24 -19.76 -4.44
CA PHE A 242 -22.32 -19.94 -3.31
C PHE A 242 -22.86 -20.95 -2.29
N ARG A 243 -24.17 -20.92 -2.01
CA ARG A 243 -24.83 -21.87 -1.09
C ARG A 243 -24.78 -23.31 -1.59
N ASP A 244 -24.83 -23.54 -2.90
CA ASP A 244 -24.72 -24.89 -3.45
C ASP A 244 -23.30 -25.45 -3.31
N LEU A 245 -22.31 -24.58 -3.11
CA LEU A 245 -20.90 -24.93 -3.02
C LEU A 245 -20.40 -25.01 -1.57
N ALA A 246 -20.88 -24.13 -0.69
CA ALA A 246 -20.52 -24.06 0.73
C ALA A 246 -21.41 -24.93 1.64
N GLY A 247 -22.41 -25.61 1.09
CA GLY A 247 -23.32 -26.44 1.89
C GLY A 247 -24.19 -25.66 2.88
N ASP A 248 -24.46 -26.26 4.03
CA ASP A 248 -25.46 -25.77 4.99
C ASP A 248 -24.95 -24.66 5.92
N ASP A 249 -23.64 -24.54 6.13
CA ASP A 249 -23.05 -23.60 7.11
C ASP A 249 -22.78 -22.21 6.51
N SER A 250 -22.95 -22.04 5.19
CA SER A 250 -22.66 -20.80 4.46
C SER A 250 -21.21 -20.33 4.58
N ILE A 251 -20.29 -21.26 4.87
CA ILE A 251 -18.86 -21.01 5.02
C ILE A 251 -18.14 -22.04 4.14
N MET A 252 -17.51 -21.60 3.06
CA MET A 252 -16.83 -22.52 2.16
C MET A 252 -15.51 -22.97 2.77
N GLN A 253 -15.44 -24.25 3.12
CA GLN A 253 -14.24 -24.87 3.65
C GLN A 253 -13.24 -25.18 2.53
N TYR A 254 -11.95 -25.32 2.88
CA TYR A 254 -10.91 -25.64 1.91
C TYR A 254 -11.20 -26.90 1.08
N ASP A 255 -11.73 -27.95 1.70
CA ASP A 255 -12.05 -29.20 1.01
C ASP A 255 -13.21 -29.04 0.01
N GLU A 256 -14.21 -28.21 0.33
CA GLU A 256 -15.31 -27.87 -0.57
C GLU A 256 -14.81 -27.03 -1.75
N PHE A 257 -13.97 -26.04 -1.48
CA PHE A 257 -13.30 -25.25 -2.51
C PHE A 257 -12.45 -26.13 -3.43
N LYS A 258 -11.68 -27.05 -2.85
CA LYS A 258 -10.85 -28.00 -3.61
C LYS A 258 -11.70 -28.91 -4.50
N ASN A 259 -12.81 -29.42 -3.99
CA ASN A 259 -13.74 -30.25 -4.77
C ASN A 259 -14.37 -29.46 -5.92
N LEU A 260 -14.73 -28.20 -5.67
CA LEU A 260 -15.17 -27.26 -6.69
C LEU A 260 -14.09 -27.08 -7.77
N VAL A 261 -12.86 -26.78 -7.38
CA VAL A 261 -11.72 -26.57 -8.29
C VAL A 261 -11.44 -27.84 -9.11
N ASP A 262 -11.50 -29.01 -8.49
CA ASP A 262 -11.30 -30.30 -9.16
C ASP A 262 -12.41 -30.56 -10.19
N SER A 263 -13.68 -30.36 -9.80
CA SER A 263 -14.83 -30.52 -10.70
C SER A 263 -14.76 -29.54 -11.90
N TRP A 264 -14.30 -28.33 -11.64
CA TRP A 264 -14.15 -27.29 -12.65
C TRP A 264 -13.02 -27.61 -13.63
N ALA A 265 -11.86 -28.04 -13.13
CA ALA A 265 -10.72 -28.41 -13.97
C ALA A 265 -11.02 -29.62 -14.86
N ASP A 266 -11.76 -30.61 -14.34
CA ASP A 266 -12.21 -31.77 -15.12
C ASP A 266 -13.18 -31.36 -16.24
N GLU A 267 -14.09 -30.43 -15.96
CA GLU A 267 -15.02 -29.93 -16.97
C GLU A 267 -14.29 -29.16 -18.09
N VAL A 268 -13.29 -28.35 -17.75
CA VAL A 268 -12.45 -27.65 -18.72
C VAL A 268 -11.68 -28.65 -19.61
N ALA A 269 -11.10 -29.69 -19.01
CA ALA A 269 -10.39 -30.74 -19.74
C ALA A 269 -11.29 -31.52 -20.71
N ASN A 270 -12.59 -31.60 -20.40
CA ASN A 270 -13.60 -32.24 -21.25
C ASN A 270 -14.11 -31.31 -22.35
N GLN A 271 -14.41 -30.04 -22.04
CA GLN A 271 -14.90 -29.06 -23.02
C GLN A 271 -13.84 -28.70 -24.08
N GLY A 272 -12.55 -28.66 -23.70
CA GLY A 272 -11.43 -28.42 -24.62
C GLY A 272 -11.29 -29.45 -25.75
N GLY A 273 -11.92 -30.62 -25.62
CA GLY A 273 -11.98 -31.64 -26.68
C GLY A 273 -13.16 -31.49 -27.64
N SER A 274 -14.22 -30.76 -27.26
CA SER A 274 -15.48 -30.73 -28.02
C SER A 274 -15.72 -29.42 -28.80
N GLY A 275 -14.83 -28.44 -28.66
CA GLY A 275 -15.00 -27.08 -29.17
C GLY A 275 -14.23 -26.73 -30.44
N THR A 276 -14.33 -27.51 -31.51
CA THR A 276 -13.99 -27.07 -32.89
C THR A 276 -14.76 -27.89 -33.92
N ASN A 277 -16.08 -27.72 -33.97
CA ASN A 277 -16.90 -28.02 -35.14
C ASN A 277 -18.18 -27.16 -35.08
N LYS A 278 -18.00 -25.85 -35.23
CA LYS A 278 -19.03 -24.92 -35.69
C LYS A 278 -18.36 -23.89 -36.58
#